data_AF-D0QU59-F1
#
_entry.id   AF-D0QU59-F1
#
_cell.length_a   1.000
_cell.length_b   1.000
_cell.length_c   1.000
_cell.angle_alpha   90.00
_cell.angle_beta   90.00
_cell.angle_gamma   90.00
#
_symmetry.space_group_name_H-M   'P 1'
#
loop_
_entity.id
_entity.type
_entity.pdbx_description
1 polymer ?
#
loop_
_entity_poly.entity_id
_entity_poly.type
_entity_poly.pdbx_seq_one_letter_code
_entity_poly.pdbx_strand_id
1 'polypeptide(L)'
;YNLLSIRFNSRLKVKITINELQPIDSIISIYKAANWCEREVWDMFGIFFSNHPDLRRILTDYGFEGHPLRKDFPLSGFLEVFYNELKKRVVYEPINLSQQYRLFEFNSPWDKK
;
A
#
# COMPACT_ATOMS: atom_id res chain seq x y z
N TYR A 1 6.33 -13.58 1.90
CA TYR A 1 7.68 -13.50 2.48
C TYR A 1 8.72 -14.09 1.56
N ASN A 2 9.81 -13.36 1.30
CA ASN A 2 10.98 -13.86 0.57
C ASN A 2 12.11 -14.10 1.57
N LEU A 3 12.66 -15.31 1.60
CA LEU A 3 13.72 -15.72 2.51
C LEU A 3 14.99 -16.07 1.72
N LEU A 4 16.15 -15.76 2.28
CA LEU A 4 17.46 -16.09 1.72
C LEU A 4 18.25 -16.91 2.73
N SER A 5 18.68 -18.10 2.33
CA SER A 5 19.64 -18.90 3.07
C SER A 5 21.04 -18.63 2.54
N ILE A 6 21.88 -17.97 3.34
CA ILE A 6 23.26 -17.64 2.96
C ILE A 6 24.11 -18.92 2.88
N ARG A 7 23.93 -19.86 3.82
CA ARG A 7 24.69 -21.11 3.89
C ARG A 7 24.53 -21.98 2.64
N PHE A 8 23.32 -22.06 2.11
CA PHE A 8 23.01 -22.88 0.93
C PHE A 8 22.82 -22.04 -0.35
N ASN A 9 23.12 -20.74 -0.29
CA ASN A 9 22.90 -19.77 -1.36
C ASN A 9 21.56 -19.95 -2.11
N SER A 10 20.48 -20.16 -1.36
CA SER A 10 19.17 -20.54 -1.89
C SER A 10 18.10 -19.57 -1.43
N ARG A 11 17.12 -19.29 -2.31
CA ARG A 11 15.99 -18.38 -2.02
C ARG A 11 14.69 -19.16 -1.96
N LEU A 12 13.83 -18.80 -1.01
CA LEU A 12 12.52 -19.39 -0.81
C LEU A 12 11.46 -18.30 -0.75
N LYS A 13 10.28 -18.56 -1.32
CA LYS A 13 9.13 -17.64 -1.30
C LYS A 13 7.93 -18.32 -0.66
N VAL A 14 7.48 -17.78 0.47
CA VAL A 14 6.24 -18.18 1.13
C VAL A 14 5.15 -17.20 0.76
N LYS A 15 4.04 -17.71 0.24
CA LYS A 15 2.83 -16.93 -0.07
C LYS A 15 1.69 -17.41 0.81
N ILE A 16 0.90 -16.47 1.30
CA ILE A 16 -0.30 -16.72 2.10
C ILE A 16 -1.41 -15.88 1.48
N THR A 17 -2.60 -16.45 1.41
CA THR A 17 -3.82 -15.76 0.96
C THR A 17 -4.70 -15.50 2.17
N ILE A 18 -5.24 -14.29 2.26
CA ILE A 18 -6.07 -13.84 3.38
C ILE A 18 -7.25 -13.02 2.86
N ASN A 19 -8.28 -12.92 3.68
CA ASN A 19 -9.41 -12.03 3.46
C ASN A 19 -9.17 -10.67 4.15
N GLU A 20 -9.95 -9.65 3.79
CA GLU A 20 -9.75 -8.26 4.27
C GLU A 20 -9.88 -8.09 5.79
N LEU A 21 -10.78 -8.86 6.41
CA LEU A 21 -11.07 -8.75 7.85
C LEU A 21 -10.26 -9.74 8.70
N GLN A 22 -9.50 -10.64 8.08
CA GLN A 22 -8.77 -11.66 8.80
C GLN A 22 -7.40 -11.13 9.23
N PRO A 23 -7.14 -10.98 10.54
CA PRO A 23 -5.82 -10.58 11.00
C PRO A 23 -4.83 -11.75 10.83
N ILE A 24 -3.56 -11.41 10.60
CA ILE A 24 -2.46 -12.38 10.51
C ILE A 24 -1.43 -12.11 11.60
N ASP A 25 -0.75 -13.14 12.10
CA ASP A 25 0.31 -12.91 13.09
C ASP A 25 1.56 -12.30 12.45
N SER A 26 2.12 -11.29 13.12
CA SER A 26 3.41 -10.70 12.76
C SER A 26 4.57 -11.69 12.96
N ILE A 27 5.56 -11.65 12.07
CA ILE A 27 6.76 -12.50 12.16
C ILE A 27 7.95 -11.75 12.77
N ILE A 28 7.73 -10.57 13.35
CA ILE A 28 8.76 -9.72 13.96
C ILE A 28 9.56 -10.44 15.04
N SER A 29 8.91 -11.32 15.80
CA SER A 29 9.54 -12.15 16.84
C SER A 29 10.64 -13.05 16.27
N ILE A 30 10.50 -13.48 15.01
CA ILE A 30 11.46 -14.32 14.29
C ILE A 30 12.43 -13.45 13.49
N TYR A 31 11.90 -12.48 12.73
CA TYR A 31 12.64 -11.62 11.83
C TYR A 31 12.37 -10.15 12.14
N LYS A 32 13.29 -9.50 12.87
CA LYS A 32 13.16 -8.07 13.22
C LYS A 32 13.03 -7.12 12.02
N ALA A 33 13.58 -7.52 10.87
CA ALA A 33 13.47 -6.76 9.62
C ALA A 33 12.01 -6.65 9.11
N ALA A 34 11.11 -7.52 9.55
CA ALA A 34 9.72 -7.53 9.11
C ALA A 34 8.91 -6.33 9.63
N ASN A 35 9.36 -5.64 10.68
CA ASN A 35 8.64 -4.52 11.31
C ASN A 35 8.23 -3.44 10.28
N TRP A 36 9.17 -2.97 9.45
CA TRP A 36 8.86 -1.93 8.45
C TRP A 36 8.01 -2.47 7.31
N CYS A 37 8.28 -3.70 6.85
CA CYS A 37 7.53 -4.31 5.76
C CYS A 37 6.07 -4.59 6.15
N GLU A 38 5.81 -5.04 7.36
CA GLU A 38 4.46 -5.30 7.86
C GLU A 38 3.67 -3.98 8.00
N ARG A 39 4.32 -2.91 8.48
CA ARG A 39 3.73 -1.56 8.50
C ARG A 39 3.41 -1.03 7.10
N GLU A 40 4.31 -1.20 6.15
CA GLU A 40 4.09 -0.82 4.76
C GLU A 40 2.90 -1.56 4.15
N VAL A 41 2.81 -2.88 4.39
CA VAL A 41 1.70 -3.69 3.90
C VAL A 41 0.37 -3.26 4.54
N TRP A 42 0.36 -2.93 5.83
CA TRP A 42 -0.81 -2.37 6.48
C TRP A 42 -1.20 -1.00 5.88
N ASP A 43 -0.25 -0.12 5.63
CA ASP A 43 -0.51 1.21 5.05
C ASP A 43 -1.05 1.12 3.62
N MET A 44 -0.44 0.28 2.79
CA MET A 44 -0.77 0.18 1.36
C MET A 44 -1.97 -0.71 1.04
N PHE A 45 -2.20 -1.80 1.78
CA PHE A 45 -3.24 -2.80 1.51
C PHE A 45 -4.29 -2.91 2.63
N GLY A 46 -4.01 -2.42 3.83
CA GLY A 46 -4.93 -2.52 4.98
C GLY A 46 -4.95 -3.87 5.65
N ILE A 47 -3.93 -4.70 5.45
CA ILE A 47 -3.82 -6.01 6.10
C ILE A 47 -3.36 -5.80 7.54
N PHE A 48 -4.13 -6.32 8.50
CA PHE A 48 -3.83 -6.17 9.92
C PHE A 48 -2.91 -7.28 10.45
N PHE A 49 -1.85 -6.87 11.17
CA PHE A 49 -0.88 -7.78 11.78
C PHE A 49 -1.04 -7.81 13.31
N SER A 50 -1.46 -8.95 13.85
CA SER A 50 -1.52 -9.24 15.29
C SER A 50 -0.12 -9.32 15.90
N ASN A 51 0.00 -8.92 17.17
CA ASN A 51 1.26 -8.94 17.94
C ASN A 51 2.38 -8.02 17.42
N HIS A 52 2.07 -7.10 16.50
CA HIS A 52 3.00 -6.07 16.05
C HIS A 52 3.16 -4.97 17.11
N PRO A 53 4.37 -4.52 17.49
CA PRO A 53 4.58 -3.55 18.57
C PRO A 53 4.10 -2.13 18.24
N ASP A 54 4.26 -1.66 17.00
CA ASP A 54 3.84 -0.32 16.55
C ASP A 54 3.30 -0.38 15.11
N LEU A 55 2.02 -0.74 14.95
CA LEU A 55 1.38 -0.79 13.63
C LEU A 55 0.73 0.55 13.32
N ARG A 56 1.38 1.36 12.47
CA ARG A 56 0.89 2.67 12.01
C ARG A 56 1.44 3.02 10.63
N ARG A 57 0.90 4.10 10.04
CA ARG A 57 1.23 4.58 8.69
C ARG A 57 2.71 4.92 8.57
N ILE A 58 3.23 4.83 7.36
CA ILE A 58 4.65 5.06 7.11
C ILE A 58 4.95 5.75 5.78
N LEU A 59 4.17 5.47 4.73
CA LEU A 59 4.34 6.08 3.42
C LEU A 59 3.26 7.13 3.12
N THR A 60 2.03 6.90 3.59
CA THR A 60 0.91 7.83 3.33
C THR A 60 0.97 9.07 4.21
N ASP A 61 0.27 10.12 3.78
CA ASP A 61 0.07 11.32 4.60
C ASP A 61 -0.67 10.99 5.90
N TYR A 62 -0.43 11.77 6.95
CA TYR A 62 -0.93 11.52 8.30
C TYR A 62 -2.45 11.38 8.33
N GLY A 63 -3.16 12.25 7.61
CA GLY A 63 -4.64 12.28 7.53
C GLY A 63 -5.22 11.51 6.35
N PHE A 64 -4.45 10.69 5.65
CA PHE A 64 -4.91 9.98 4.46
C PHE A 64 -6.09 9.04 4.78
N GLU A 65 -7.04 8.84 3.88
CA GLU A 65 -8.13 7.88 4.10
C GLU A 65 -8.12 6.85 2.97
N GLY A 66 -8.08 5.57 3.35
CA GLY A 66 -7.98 4.45 2.41
C GLY A 66 -6.57 3.82 2.31
N HIS A 67 -6.45 2.85 1.40
CA HIS A 67 -5.26 2.03 1.18
C HIS A 67 -4.89 2.06 -0.31
N PRO A 68 -3.81 2.77 -0.72
CA PRO A 68 -3.58 3.13 -2.12
C PRO A 68 -3.41 1.98 -3.11
N LEU A 69 -2.85 0.84 -2.67
CA LEU A 69 -2.54 -0.28 -3.57
C LEU A 69 -3.66 -1.30 -3.70
N ARG A 70 -4.82 -1.05 -3.06
CA ARG A 70 -6.02 -1.84 -3.34
C ARG A 70 -6.54 -1.55 -4.76
N LYS A 71 -7.19 -2.54 -5.36
CA LYS A 71 -7.62 -2.48 -6.77
C LYS A 71 -8.83 -1.60 -7.02
N ASP A 72 -9.60 -1.33 -5.98
CA ASP A 72 -10.73 -0.40 -5.93
C ASP A 72 -10.29 1.07 -5.79
N PHE A 73 -9.07 1.32 -5.32
CA PHE A 73 -8.58 2.69 -5.12
C PHE A 73 -8.23 3.37 -6.46
N PRO A 74 -8.71 4.60 -6.72
CA PRO A 74 -8.43 5.31 -7.96
C PRO A 74 -6.98 5.82 -8.01
N LEU A 75 -6.38 5.83 -9.21
CA LEU A 75 -4.99 6.25 -9.40
C LEU A 75 -4.69 7.66 -8.85
N SER A 76 -5.62 8.60 -9.06
CA SER A 76 -5.45 9.99 -8.65
C SER A 76 -5.76 10.23 -7.17
N GLY A 77 -6.33 9.23 -6.47
CA GLY A 77 -6.89 9.42 -5.14
C GLY A 77 -8.18 10.25 -5.12
N PHE A 78 -8.58 10.69 -3.93
CA PHE A 78 -9.84 11.41 -3.69
C PHE A 78 -9.65 12.89 -3.38
N LEU A 79 -8.49 13.26 -2.82
CA LEU A 79 -8.20 14.60 -2.32
C LEU A 79 -7.00 15.20 -3.03
N GLU A 80 -7.06 16.49 -3.29
CA GLU A 80 -5.93 17.32 -3.70
C GLU A 80 -5.62 18.37 -2.63
N VAL A 81 -4.44 18.95 -2.73
CA VAL A 81 -3.90 19.84 -1.71
C VAL A 81 -3.42 21.14 -2.35
N PHE A 82 -3.89 22.27 -1.84
CA PHE A 82 -3.41 23.59 -2.25
C PHE A 82 -3.37 24.57 -1.07
N TYR A 83 -2.63 25.67 -1.26
CA TYR A 83 -2.56 26.73 -0.26
C TYR A 83 -3.74 27.70 -0.42
N ASN A 84 -4.54 27.85 0.64
CA ASN A 84 -5.63 28.81 0.65
C ASN A 84 -5.17 30.12 1.30
N GLU A 85 -5.16 31.20 0.52
CA GLU A 85 -4.67 32.50 0.98
C GLU A 85 -5.54 33.12 2.08
N LEU A 86 -6.87 32.95 2.03
CA LEU A 86 -7.79 33.50 3.03
C LEU A 86 -7.61 32.81 4.39
N LYS A 87 -7.43 31.48 4.37
CA LYS A 87 -7.23 30.67 5.59
C LYS A 87 -5.76 30.62 6.03
N LYS A 88 -4.84 31.17 5.23
CA LYS A 88 -3.37 31.13 5.40
C LYS A 88 -2.83 29.73 5.76
N ARG A 89 -3.44 28.68 5.21
CA ARG A 89 -3.07 27.28 5.47
C ARG A 89 -3.28 26.40 4.25
N VAL A 90 -2.65 25.24 4.30
CA VAL A 90 -2.87 24.15 3.34
C VAL A 90 -4.24 23.51 3.62
N VAL A 91 -5.03 23.31 2.56
CA VAL A 91 -6.37 22.74 2.62
C VAL A 91 -6.44 21.50 1.72
N TYR A 92 -7.18 20.49 2.19
CA TYR A 92 -7.52 19.29 1.43
C TYR A 92 -8.92 19.47 0.86
N GLU A 93 -9.08 19.36 -0.45
CA GLU A 93 -10.37 19.43 -1.14
C GLU A 93 -10.53 18.24 -2.10
N PRO A 94 -11.77 17.87 -2.50
CA PRO A 94 -11.99 16.83 -3.49
C PRO A 94 -11.26 17.14 -4.79
N ILE A 95 -10.67 16.11 -5.39
CA ILE A 95 -9.81 16.26 -6.57
C ILE A 95 -10.58 16.83 -7.77
N ASN A 96 -9.99 17.82 -8.45
CA ASN A 96 -10.53 18.43 -9.66
C ASN A 96 -9.46 18.59 -10.72
N LEU A 97 -9.24 17.52 -11.49
CA LEU A 97 -8.22 17.51 -12.54
C LEU A 97 -8.66 18.29 -13.77
N SER A 98 -7.82 19.22 -14.22
CA SER A 98 -8.01 19.94 -15.49
C SER A 98 -8.04 19.01 -16.70
N GLN A 99 -7.28 17.92 -16.65
CA GLN A 99 -7.30 16.83 -17.62
C GLN A 99 -7.49 15.49 -16.91
N GLN A 100 -8.49 14.73 -17.34
CA GLN A 100 -8.76 13.39 -16.81
C GLN A 100 -7.68 12.38 -17.27
N TYR A 101 -7.47 11.35 -16.44
CA TYR A 101 -6.62 10.23 -16.80
C TYR A 101 -7.19 9.48 -18.02
N ARG A 102 -6.35 9.25 -19.03
CA ARG A 102 -6.73 8.51 -20.24
C ARG A 102 -6.31 7.05 -20.09
N LEU A 103 -7.30 6.17 -20.00
CA LEU A 103 -7.08 4.73 -19.97
C LEU A 103 -6.92 4.23 -21.41
N PHE A 104 -5.71 3.77 -21.74
CA PHE A 104 -5.42 3.16 -23.03
C PHE A 104 -5.35 1.64 -22.87
N GLU A 105 -6.11 0.92 -23.68
CA GLU A 105 -6.05 -0.53 -23.73
C GLU A 105 -5.01 -0.96 -24.77
N PHE A 106 -3.85 -1.43 -24.29
CA PHE A 106 -2.77 -1.92 -25.16
C PHE A 106 -2.84 -3.44 -25.41
N ASN A 107 -3.96 -4.06 -25.05
CA ASN A 107 -4.13 -5.49 -25.20
C ASN A 107 -4.18 -5.83 -26.70
N SER A 108 -3.26 -6.68 -27.13
CA SER A 108 -3.30 -7.25 -28.47
C SER A 108 -4.51 -8.18 -28.56
N PRO A 109 -5.32 -8.10 -29.64
CA PRO A 109 -6.38 -9.07 -29.88
C PRO A 109 -5.82 -10.45 -30.26
N TRP A 110 -4.53 -10.53 -30.57
CA TRP A 110 -3.83 -11.76 -30.93
C TRP A 110 -3.20 -12.41 -29.70
N ASP A 111 -3.35 -13.74 -29.60
CA ASP A 111 -2.72 -14.56 -28.57
C ASP A 111 -1.20 -14.46 -28.68
N LYS A 112 -0.57 -13.99 -27.60
CA LYS A 112 0.89 -14.03 -27.45
C LYS A 112 1.26 -15.45 -27.02
N LYS A 113 1.69 -16.26 -28.00
CA LYS A 113 2.36 -17.55 -27.74
C LYS A 113 3.59 -17.38 -26.85
#